data_AF-A0AAP0QN84-F1
#
_entry.id   AF-A0AAP0QN84-F1
#
_cell.length_a   1.000
_cell.length_b   1.000
_cell.length_c   1.000
_cell.angle_alpha   90.00
_cell.angle_beta   90.00
_cell.angle_gamma   90.00
#
_symmetry.space_group_name_H-M   'P 1'
#
loop_
_entity.id
_entity.type
_entity.pdbx_description
1 polymer ?
#
loop_
_entity_poly.entity_id
_entity_poly.type
_entity_poly.pdbx_seq_one_letter_code
_entity_poly.pdbx_strand_id
1 'polypeptide(L)'
;MAPSSSSSAAAALLNGSGSISSSLAVCYYGRHHKASWLYSDRRTLSLVPSSTVGRNPFVIVKKPLRAELKSSDSSAVPDLANTLIAAAEVEGKVESTNDHEDYEKLARDMESASPLEIMDKAFKNFGNDIAIAFSGAEDVVLIEYAKLTGRPFRVFSLDTGRLNPETHQFFDTVEKHYGIRIEYTFPNAVEVQALVRTKGLFSFYEDGHQECCRIRKVRPLKRALKGLRAWITGQRKDQSPGTRAEIPVVQIDTSFEGIDGGKGSLVKWNPLANVKGQDIWNFLRAMNIPINSLHSQGYISIGCEPCTRPVLPGQHEREGRWWWEDAKAKECGLHNGNIKQEELSQHININGNGVAQHTNGSAPASDLFNSQKLVSFRRTGIENLARLQNRKDPWLIVLYAPWCHFCQAMEGSYIELAEQLEGMGVKVGKFRADGDHKEFAKQKLQLVSFPTILFFPKHSSKPVKYPSEKRDVDSLMAFANALR
;
A
#
# COMPACT_ATOMS: atom_id res chain seq x y z
N MET A 1 54.31 81.87 -13.93
CA MET A 1 54.16 80.60 -13.17
C MET A 1 54.98 79.53 -13.88
N ALA A 2 55.59 78.62 -13.11
CA ALA A 2 56.80 77.86 -13.51
C ALA A 2 56.48 76.33 -13.70
N PRO A 3 57.45 75.43 -14.04
CA PRO A 3 57.30 74.62 -15.25
C PRO A 3 57.67 73.11 -15.12
N SER A 4 57.94 72.47 -16.28
CA SER A 4 59.02 71.49 -16.57
C SER A 4 58.90 69.97 -16.26
N SER A 5 58.83 69.19 -17.37
CA SER A 5 59.72 68.07 -17.80
C SER A 5 59.82 66.68 -17.11
N SER A 6 60.22 65.68 -17.95
CA SER A 6 60.78 64.32 -17.65
C SER A 6 59.77 63.20 -17.27
N SER A 7 59.96 61.88 -17.53
CA SER A 7 60.85 61.06 -18.40
C SER A 7 60.39 59.56 -18.38
N SER A 8 60.89 58.69 -19.31
CA SER A 8 60.94 57.19 -19.25
C SER A 8 59.59 56.40 -19.32
N ALA A 9 59.29 55.50 -20.28
CA ALA A 9 59.87 54.17 -20.65
C ALA A 9 59.71 53.07 -19.54
N ALA A 10 59.39 51.79 -19.79
CA ALA A 10 58.95 51.00 -20.97
C ALA A 10 58.41 49.58 -20.55
N ALA A 11 58.15 48.68 -21.53
CA ALA A 11 57.68 47.25 -21.43
C ALA A 11 56.17 47.04 -21.12
N ALA A 12 55.36 46.32 -21.91
CA ALA A 12 55.43 44.97 -22.52
C ALA A 12 55.21 43.82 -21.48
N LEU A 13 54.40 42.78 -21.70
CA LEU A 13 53.60 42.35 -22.87
C LEU A 13 52.55 41.26 -22.44
N LEU A 14 51.64 40.91 -23.36
CA LEU A 14 50.83 39.66 -23.48
C LEU A 14 49.43 39.50 -22.83
N ASN A 15 48.60 38.79 -23.63
CA ASN A 15 47.34 38.08 -23.36
C ASN A 15 46.05 38.89 -23.10
N GLY A 16 45.35 39.21 -24.21
CA GLY A 16 43.93 39.54 -24.23
C GLY A 16 43.18 38.67 -25.24
N SER A 17 42.17 37.93 -24.78
CA SER A 17 41.28 37.11 -25.61
C SER A 17 40.20 37.97 -26.30
N GLY A 18 39.96 37.70 -27.59
CA GLY A 18 38.95 38.38 -28.42
C GLY A 18 37.78 37.46 -28.78
N SER A 19 36.57 38.01 -28.81
CA SER A 19 35.30 37.29 -29.06
C SER A 19 34.69 37.69 -30.41
N ILE A 20 33.54 37.07 -30.75
CA ILE A 20 32.48 37.53 -31.70
C ILE A 20 32.49 36.96 -33.14
N SER A 21 31.58 35.98 -33.33
CA SER A 21 30.54 35.83 -34.39
C SER A 21 30.84 35.49 -35.88
N SER A 22 30.35 34.30 -36.28
CA SER A 22 29.51 33.96 -37.45
C SER A 22 29.77 34.54 -38.87
N SER A 23 29.93 33.65 -39.88
CA SER A 23 28.93 33.39 -40.96
C SER A 23 29.43 32.45 -42.09
N LEU A 24 28.48 31.83 -42.84
CA LEU A 24 28.60 31.12 -44.15
C LEU A 24 29.33 29.75 -44.15
N ALA A 25 28.65 28.61 -44.40
CA ALA A 25 28.15 28.01 -45.68
C ALA A 25 29.22 27.12 -46.38
N VAL A 26 28.97 25.91 -46.93
CA VAL A 26 27.91 25.45 -47.88
C VAL A 26 27.54 23.94 -47.73
N CYS A 27 26.38 23.57 -48.30
CA CYS A 27 25.62 22.30 -48.42
C CYS A 27 26.38 20.99 -48.85
N TYR A 28 25.84 19.77 -48.62
CA TYR A 28 24.79 19.14 -49.46
C TYR A 28 24.02 17.94 -48.81
N TYR A 29 22.67 17.92 -48.96
CA TYR A 29 21.68 16.80 -49.03
C TYR A 29 21.82 15.55 -48.12
N GLY A 30 20.79 14.94 -47.51
CA GLY A 30 19.33 15.07 -47.48
C GLY A 30 18.76 13.95 -46.56
N ARG A 31 17.46 13.64 -46.41
CA ARG A 31 16.18 14.16 -46.93
C ARG A 31 15.07 13.73 -45.93
N HIS A 32 13.99 14.50 -45.73
CA HIS A 32 12.86 14.16 -44.84
C HIS A 32 11.52 14.52 -45.52
N HIS A 33 10.42 13.85 -45.13
CA HIS A 33 9.04 14.28 -45.44
C HIS A 33 8.24 14.52 -44.15
N LYS A 34 7.56 15.68 -44.10
CA LYS A 34 6.45 16.03 -43.18
C LYS A 34 5.50 16.96 -43.92
N ALA A 35 4.20 16.84 -43.66
CA ALA A 35 3.19 17.89 -43.79
C ALA A 35 2.17 17.60 -42.67
N SER A 36 1.78 18.49 -41.75
CA SER A 36 1.51 19.94 -41.73
C SER A 36 0.00 20.16 -41.65
N TRP A 37 -0.44 20.75 -40.54
CA TRP A 37 -1.80 21.19 -40.27
C TRP A 37 -2.08 22.53 -40.94
N LEU A 38 -3.35 22.80 -41.29
CA LEU A 38 -3.89 24.16 -41.32
C LEU A 38 -5.39 24.16 -41.00
N TYR A 39 -5.86 25.26 -40.42
CA TYR A 39 -7.21 25.48 -39.86
C TYR A 39 -7.96 26.50 -40.72
N SER A 40 -9.28 26.37 -40.89
CA SER A 40 -10.13 27.41 -41.51
C SER A 40 -11.57 27.32 -40.97
N ASP A 41 -12.25 28.46 -40.87
CA ASP A 41 -13.47 28.66 -40.06
C ASP A 41 -14.70 29.08 -40.89
N ARG A 42 -15.89 28.78 -40.32
CA ARG A 42 -17.23 29.41 -40.52
C ARG A 42 -18.12 29.19 -41.76
N ARG A 43 -19.43 29.26 -41.42
CA ARG A 43 -20.69 29.38 -42.21
C ARG A 43 -21.28 28.03 -42.69
N THR A 44 -22.59 27.72 -42.57
CA THR A 44 -23.76 28.53 -42.14
C THR A 44 -24.91 27.65 -41.59
N LEU A 45 -25.88 28.27 -40.91
CA LEU A 45 -27.11 27.65 -40.37
C LEU A 45 -28.25 27.52 -41.40
N SER A 46 -29.04 26.45 -41.31
CA SER A 46 -30.48 26.40 -41.63
C SER A 46 -31.09 25.13 -40.99
N LEU A 47 -31.86 25.24 -39.91
CA LEU A 47 -33.31 25.45 -39.85
C LEU A 47 -34.17 24.23 -40.26
N VAL A 48 -35.05 23.87 -39.34
CA VAL A 48 -36.02 22.75 -39.37
C VAL A 48 -37.34 23.22 -39.98
N PRO A 49 -38.17 22.30 -40.51
CA PRO A 49 -39.57 22.31 -40.10
C PRO A 49 -40.08 20.93 -39.63
N SER A 50 -41.11 20.95 -38.79
CA SER A 50 -41.73 19.78 -38.14
C SER A 50 -43.21 19.69 -38.50
N SER A 51 -43.72 18.48 -38.77
CA SER A 51 -45.15 18.06 -38.80
C SER A 51 -45.30 16.68 -39.46
N THR A 52 -46.28 15.81 -39.19
CA THR A 52 -47.01 15.43 -37.94
C THR A 52 -47.72 14.08 -38.17
N VAL A 53 -47.78 13.23 -37.14
CA VAL A 53 -48.84 12.21 -36.85
C VAL A 53 -49.10 11.04 -37.83
N GLY A 54 -48.97 9.82 -37.32
CA GLY A 54 -49.58 8.59 -37.86
C GLY A 54 -49.50 7.42 -36.86
N ARG A 55 -50.66 6.89 -36.41
CA ARG A 55 -50.80 5.67 -35.56
C ARG A 55 -50.56 4.41 -36.43
N ASN A 56 -50.24 3.19 -35.97
CA ASN A 56 -50.52 2.45 -34.73
C ASN A 56 -49.49 1.28 -34.55
N PRO A 57 -49.45 0.54 -33.42
CA PRO A 57 -48.38 -0.44 -33.13
C PRO A 57 -48.71 -1.89 -33.50
N PHE A 58 -47.67 -2.69 -33.80
CA PHE A 58 -47.74 -4.17 -33.80
C PHE A 58 -47.05 -4.73 -32.55
N VAL A 59 -47.81 -5.41 -31.70
CA VAL A 59 -47.30 -6.14 -30.53
C VAL A 59 -47.42 -7.64 -30.79
N ILE A 60 -46.30 -8.37 -30.75
CA ILE A 60 -46.30 -9.83 -30.82
C ILE A 60 -46.24 -10.39 -29.39
N VAL A 61 -47.41 -10.74 -28.84
CA VAL A 61 -47.51 -11.51 -27.60
C VAL A 61 -47.51 -13.00 -27.92
N LYS A 62 -46.49 -13.74 -27.48
CA LYS A 62 -46.56 -15.21 -27.40
C LYS A 62 -46.94 -15.62 -25.98
N LYS A 63 -48.13 -16.20 -25.81
CA LYS A 63 -48.52 -16.95 -24.60
C LYS A 63 -48.05 -18.41 -24.73
N PRO A 64 -47.70 -19.09 -23.62
CA PRO A 64 -47.27 -20.49 -23.65
C PRO A 64 -48.45 -21.45 -23.86
N LEU A 65 -48.22 -22.55 -24.56
CA LEU A 65 -49.16 -23.66 -24.62
C LEU A 65 -49.14 -24.46 -23.31
N ARG A 66 -50.33 -24.90 -22.89
CA ARG A 66 -50.58 -25.82 -21.78
C ARG A 66 -50.66 -27.23 -22.38
N ALA A 67 -49.91 -28.19 -21.81
CA ALA A 67 -50.01 -29.61 -22.17
C ALA A 67 -50.40 -30.41 -20.91
N GLU A 68 -51.27 -31.39 -21.08
CA GLU A 68 -51.94 -32.10 -19.99
C GLU A 68 -51.19 -33.38 -19.59
N LEU A 69 -51.39 -33.79 -18.33
CA LEU A 69 -51.01 -35.10 -17.83
C LEU A 69 -51.94 -36.18 -18.39
N LYS A 70 -51.39 -37.31 -18.83
CA LYS A 70 -52.12 -38.58 -18.93
C LYS A 70 -51.33 -39.73 -18.33
N SER A 71 -52.08 -40.66 -17.76
CA SER A 71 -51.66 -41.75 -16.88
C SER A 71 -51.70 -43.12 -17.57
N SER A 72 -51.44 -44.15 -16.76
CA SER A 72 -51.83 -45.57 -16.85
C SER A 72 -51.07 -46.52 -17.81
N ASP A 73 -50.16 -47.27 -17.17
CA ASP A 73 -50.31 -48.71 -16.86
C ASP A 73 -49.67 -49.82 -17.71
N SER A 74 -49.39 -50.90 -16.94
CA SER A 74 -49.00 -52.27 -17.28
C SER A 74 -47.53 -52.53 -17.59
N SER A 75 -46.82 -53.55 -17.09
CA SER A 75 -46.88 -54.41 -15.88
C SER A 75 -46.08 -55.67 -16.23
N ALA A 76 -45.02 -56.01 -15.50
CA ALA A 76 -44.55 -57.39 -15.32
C ALA A 76 -43.39 -57.43 -14.31
N VAL A 77 -43.63 -58.08 -13.18
CA VAL A 77 -42.59 -58.63 -12.27
C VAL A 77 -42.63 -60.15 -12.44
N PRO A 78 -41.56 -60.88 -12.11
CA PRO A 78 -41.77 -61.78 -10.98
C PRO A 78 -40.61 -61.83 -9.97
N ASP A 79 -41.02 -61.86 -8.69
CA ASP A 79 -40.30 -62.40 -7.54
C ASP A 79 -39.97 -63.91 -7.73
N LEU A 80 -39.20 -64.64 -6.91
CA LEU A 80 -38.47 -64.38 -5.66
C LEU A 80 -37.33 -65.42 -5.56
N ALA A 81 -36.22 -65.13 -4.87
CA ALA A 81 -35.41 -66.17 -4.21
C ALA A 81 -34.54 -65.59 -3.07
N ASN A 82 -34.98 -65.76 -1.82
CA ASN A 82 -34.17 -65.45 -0.65
C ASN A 82 -33.07 -66.51 -0.43
N THR A 83 -31.86 -66.09 -0.09
CA THR A 83 -30.95 -66.85 0.79
C THR A 83 -30.06 -65.87 1.55
N LEU A 84 -29.90 -66.11 2.86
CA LEU A 84 -29.16 -65.23 3.78
C LEU A 84 -27.64 -65.32 3.57
N ILE A 85 -26.90 -64.27 3.94
CA ILE A 85 -25.63 -64.36 4.70
C ILE A 85 -25.31 -63.03 5.38
N ALA A 86 -24.90 -63.14 6.66
CA ALA A 86 -24.25 -62.19 7.56
C ALA A 86 -24.24 -60.68 7.25
N ALA A 87 -24.82 -59.89 8.17
CA ALA A 87 -24.40 -58.52 8.40
C ALA A 87 -22.96 -58.53 8.96
N ALA A 88 -22.02 -57.94 8.22
CA ALA A 88 -20.72 -57.54 8.76
C ALA A 88 -20.82 -56.08 9.20
N GLU A 89 -20.88 -55.85 10.51
CA GLU A 89 -20.68 -54.52 11.09
C GLU A 89 -19.23 -54.11 10.87
N VAL A 90 -18.97 -53.45 9.75
CA VAL A 90 -17.78 -52.61 9.64
C VAL A 90 -18.10 -51.34 10.38
N GLU A 91 -17.66 -51.26 11.65
CA GLU A 91 -17.52 -49.99 12.35
C GLU A 91 -16.60 -49.10 11.51
N GLY A 92 -17.22 -48.29 10.65
CA GLY A 92 -16.57 -47.17 9.97
C GLY A 92 -16.16 -46.17 11.03
N LYS A 93 -15.02 -46.42 11.68
CA LYS A 93 -14.35 -45.52 12.59
C LYS A 93 -14.05 -44.26 11.79
N VAL A 94 -14.97 -43.30 11.84
CA VAL A 94 -14.74 -41.92 11.40
C VAL A 94 -13.67 -41.40 12.33
N GLU A 95 -12.43 -41.59 11.93
CA GLU A 95 -11.27 -41.10 12.64
C GLU A 95 -11.26 -39.59 12.44
N SER A 96 -12.03 -38.92 13.30
CA SER A 96 -11.99 -37.48 13.48
C SER A 96 -10.63 -37.16 14.08
N THR A 97 -9.62 -37.08 13.21
CA THR A 97 -8.30 -36.53 13.52
C THR A 97 -8.51 -35.05 13.81
N ASN A 98 -8.93 -34.76 15.05
CA ASN A 98 -8.96 -33.42 15.61
C ASN A 98 -7.52 -33.01 15.98
N ASP A 99 -6.62 -33.20 15.02
CA ASP A 99 -5.26 -32.70 15.04
C ASP A 99 -5.37 -31.19 14.89
N HIS A 100 -5.39 -30.50 16.03
CA HIS A 100 -5.04 -29.08 16.06
C HIS A 100 -3.57 -28.96 15.64
N GLU A 101 -3.34 -28.89 14.32
CA GLU A 101 -2.02 -28.64 13.73
C GLU A 101 -1.50 -27.34 14.35
N ASP A 102 -0.42 -27.42 15.13
CA ASP A 102 0.17 -26.27 15.82
C ASP A 102 0.79 -25.33 14.76
N TYR A 103 0.01 -24.35 14.32
CA TYR A 103 0.43 -23.39 13.31
C TYR A 103 1.57 -22.48 13.79
N GLU A 104 1.79 -22.30 15.10
CA GLU A 104 2.97 -21.59 15.59
C GLU A 104 4.23 -22.44 15.42
N LYS A 105 4.15 -23.74 15.75
CA LYS A 105 5.24 -24.67 15.47
C LYS A 105 5.47 -24.80 13.97
N LEU A 106 4.42 -24.91 13.16
CA LEU A 106 4.55 -24.98 11.70
C LEU A 106 5.20 -23.70 11.14
N ALA A 107 4.87 -22.52 11.66
CA ALA A 107 5.55 -21.29 11.30
C ALA A 107 7.05 -21.34 11.64
N ARG A 108 7.42 -21.78 12.85
CA ARG A 108 8.83 -21.95 13.26
C ARG A 108 9.58 -22.97 12.39
N ASP A 109 8.96 -24.11 12.12
CA ASP A 109 9.52 -25.20 11.31
C ASP A 109 9.73 -24.77 9.83
N MET A 110 8.91 -23.84 9.32
CA MET A 110 8.95 -23.38 7.93
C MET A 110 9.57 -21.98 7.73
N GLU A 111 10.09 -21.35 8.77
CA GLU A 111 10.62 -19.97 8.70
C GLU A 111 11.79 -19.83 7.70
N SER A 112 12.58 -20.90 7.51
CA SER A 112 13.69 -21.00 6.55
C SER A 112 13.33 -21.69 5.23
N ALA A 113 12.10 -22.15 5.06
CA ALA A 113 11.67 -22.85 3.84
C ALA A 113 11.55 -21.89 2.65
N SER A 114 11.78 -22.39 1.44
CA SER A 114 11.57 -21.61 0.22
C SER A 114 10.08 -21.35 -0.04
N PRO A 115 9.73 -20.29 -0.80
CA PRO A 115 8.33 -20.02 -1.16
C PRO A 115 7.65 -21.20 -1.85
N LEU A 116 8.39 -21.99 -2.65
CA LEU A 116 7.86 -23.16 -3.34
C LEU A 116 7.51 -24.30 -2.36
N GLU A 117 8.35 -24.56 -1.35
CA GLU A 117 8.07 -25.56 -0.31
C GLU A 117 6.89 -25.14 0.57
N ILE A 118 6.80 -23.85 0.92
CA ILE A 118 5.65 -23.29 1.65
C ILE A 118 4.36 -23.47 0.83
N MET A 119 4.41 -23.20 -0.49
CA MET A 119 3.27 -23.38 -1.39
C MET A 119 2.87 -24.86 -1.53
N ASP A 120 3.82 -25.78 -1.75
CA ASP A 120 3.51 -27.21 -1.85
C ASP A 120 2.85 -27.76 -0.58
N LYS A 121 3.39 -27.40 0.59
CA LYS A 121 2.83 -27.78 1.90
C LYS A 121 1.44 -27.20 2.11
N ALA A 122 1.20 -25.93 1.75
CA ALA A 122 -0.11 -25.30 1.87
C ALA A 122 -1.16 -26.00 1.00
N PHE A 123 -0.86 -26.26 -0.28
CA PHE A 123 -1.78 -26.99 -1.17
C PHE A 123 -1.94 -28.46 -0.76
N LYS A 124 -0.91 -29.11 -0.23
CA LYS A 124 -0.98 -30.48 0.30
C LYS A 124 -1.90 -30.58 1.53
N ASN A 125 -1.87 -29.60 2.43
CA ASN A 125 -2.69 -29.58 3.65
C ASN A 125 -4.17 -29.23 3.37
N PHE A 126 -4.46 -28.36 2.41
CA PHE A 126 -5.82 -27.80 2.22
C PHE A 126 -6.51 -28.15 0.89
N GLY A 127 -5.79 -28.61 -0.14
CA GLY A 127 -6.37 -29.02 -1.42
C GLY A 127 -7.22 -27.91 -2.09
N ASN A 128 -8.52 -28.14 -2.22
CA ASN A 128 -9.46 -27.19 -2.82
C ASN A 128 -10.04 -26.14 -1.83
N ASP A 129 -9.79 -26.32 -0.52
CA ASP A 129 -10.24 -25.42 0.55
C ASP A 129 -9.27 -24.22 0.76
N ILE A 130 -8.29 -24.03 -0.13
CA ILE A 130 -7.33 -22.92 -0.15
C ILE A 130 -7.35 -22.17 -1.47
N ALA A 131 -7.14 -20.84 -1.43
CA ALA A 131 -7.02 -20.01 -2.62
C ALA A 131 -5.97 -18.89 -2.45
N ILE A 132 -5.38 -18.48 -3.57
CA ILE A 132 -4.42 -17.37 -3.67
C ILE A 132 -5.19 -16.06 -3.80
N ALA A 133 -4.92 -15.11 -2.91
CA ALA A 133 -5.37 -13.72 -3.06
C ALA A 133 -4.43 -12.98 -3.99
N PHE A 134 -4.87 -12.70 -5.22
CA PHE A 134 -4.10 -11.97 -6.22
C PHE A 134 -4.61 -10.53 -6.38
N SER A 135 -3.73 -9.55 -6.19
CA SER A 135 -4.06 -8.11 -6.24
C SER A 135 -3.75 -7.44 -7.58
N GLY A 136 -3.08 -8.15 -8.50
CA GLY A 136 -2.72 -7.62 -9.82
C GLY A 136 -1.44 -6.77 -9.79
N ALA A 137 -0.49 -7.16 -8.95
CA ALA A 137 0.79 -6.48 -8.73
C ALA A 137 1.95 -7.50 -8.82
N GLU A 138 3.02 -7.31 -8.04
CA GLU A 138 4.17 -8.23 -7.99
C GLU A 138 3.83 -9.60 -7.38
N ASP A 139 2.66 -9.72 -6.73
CA ASP A 139 2.12 -10.95 -6.15
C ASP A 139 1.69 -12.01 -7.17
N VAL A 140 1.74 -11.71 -8.48
CA VAL A 140 1.65 -12.69 -9.57
C VAL A 140 2.65 -13.85 -9.41
N VAL A 141 3.77 -13.60 -8.72
CA VAL A 141 4.79 -14.62 -8.42
C VAL A 141 4.23 -15.83 -7.67
N LEU A 142 3.17 -15.66 -6.87
CA LEU A 142 2.49 -16.77 -6.20
C LEU A 142 1.77 -17.71 -7.19
N ILE A 143 1.28 -17.18 -8.32
CA ILE A 143 0.61 -17.98 -9.35
C ILE A 143 1.64 -18.85 -10.09
N GLU A 144 2.85 -18.32 -10.35
CA GLU A 144 3.94 -19.14 -10.88
C GLU A 144 4.37 -20.22 -9.88
N TYR A 145 4.59 -19.87 -8.60
CA TYR A 145 4.92 -20.91 -7.59
C TYR A 145 3.85 -21.99 -7.51
N ALA A 146 2.56 -21.63 -7.56
CA ALA A 146 1.47 -22.60 -7.56
C ALA A 146 1.52 -23.53 -8.77
N LYS A 147 1.73 -22.99 -9.97
CA LYS A 147 1.94 -23.76 -11.21
C LYS A 147 3.16 -24.70 -11.09
N LEU A 148 4.27 -24.23 -10.49
CA LEU A 148 5.48 -25.04 -10.28
C LEU A 148 5.28 -26.19 -9.29
N THR A 149 4.31 -26.14 -8.37
CA THR A 149 3.97 -27.30 -7.52
C THR A 149 3.28 -28.43 -8.31
N GLY A 150 2.75 -28.16 -9.51
CA GLY A 150 1.96 -29.11 -10.29
C GLY A 150 0.60 -29.49 -9.68
N ARG A 151 0.18 -28.85 -8.58
CA ARG A 151 -1.10 -29.09 -7.92
C ARG A 151 -2.22 -28.22 -8.50
N PRO A 152 -3.48 -28.65 -8.44
CA PRO A 152 -4.62 -27.76 -8.64
C PRO A 152 -4.59 -26.60 -7.63
N PHE A 153 -4.86 -25.38 -8.09
CA PHE A 153 -4.92 -24.19 -7.25
C PHE A 153 -6.06 -23.27 -7.69
N ARG A 154 -6.54 -22.43 -6.77
CA ARG A 154 -7.57 -21.41 -7.00
C ARG A 154 -6.98 -20.02 -6.81
N VAL A 155 -7.47 -19.05 -7.57
CA VAL A 155 -7.04 -17.64 -7.49
C VAL A 155 -8.29 -16.77 -7.39
N PHE A 156 -8.30 -15.83 -6.45
CA PHE A 156 -9.36 -14.84 -6.34
C PHE A 156 -8.77 -13.42 -6.31
N SER A 157 -9.55 -12.45 -6.81
CA SER A 157 -9.14 -11.05 -6.85
C SER A 157 -10.28 -10.14 -6.39
N LEU A 158 -9.93 -9.09 -5.65
CA LEU A 158 -10.88 -8.11 -5.14
C LEU A 158 -10.96 -6.93 -6.10
N ASP A 159 -11.89 -6.96 -7.05
CA ASP A 159 -12.18 -5.76 -7.84
C ASP A 159 -12.99 -4.78 -6.97
N THR A 160 -12.33 -3.69 -6.60
CA THR A 160 -12.91 -2.60 -5.80
C THR A 160 -13.84 -1.70 -6.61
N GLY A 161 -13.90 -1.86 -7.93
CA GLY A 161 -14.50 -0.93 -8.90
C GLY A 161 -13.70 0.37 -9.04
N ARG A 162 -12.44 0.41 -8.58
CA ARG A 162 -11.51 1.55 -8.61
C ARG A 162 -10.05 1.12 -8.83
N LEU A 163 -9.81 -0.06 -9.38
CA LEU A 163 -8.48 -0.50 -9.81
C LEU A 163 -8.06 0.24 -11.09
N ASN A 164 -6.76 0.29 -11.38
CA ASN A 164 -6.25 0.88 -12.62
C ASN A 164 -6.73 0.07 -13.85
N PRO A 165 -6.95 0.68 -15.02
CA PRO A 165 -7.19 -0.04 -16.27
C PRO A 165 -6.11 -1.10 -16.56
N GLU A 166 -4.85 -0.76 -16.30
CA GLU A 166 -3.68 -1.63 -16.43
C GLU A 166 -3.77 -2.87 -15.54
N THR A 167 -4.33 -2.75 -14.32
CA THR A 167 -4.56 -3.89 -13.43
C THR A 167 -5.60 -4.86 -14.00
N HIS A 168 -6.64 -4.36 -14.68
CA HIS A 168 -7.63 -5.22 -15.35
C HIS A 168 -7.05 -5.91 -16.59
N GLN A 169 -6.30 -5.18 -17.41
CA GLN A 169 -5.56 -5.75 -18.55
C GLN A 169 -4.55 -6.82 -18.09
N PHE A 170 -3.91 -6.59 -16.94
CA PHE A 170 -2.98 -7.54 -16.35
C PHE A 170 -3.69 -8.80 -15.83
N PHE A 171 -4.87 -8.69 -15.22
CA PHE A 171 -5.67 -9.87 -14.85
C PHE A 171 -6.02 -10.74 -16.08
N ASP A 172 -6.50 -10.13 -17.17
CA ASP A 172 -6.78 -10.84 -18.43
C ASP A 172 -5.51 -11.48 -19.04
N THR A 173 -4.37 -10.80 -18.95
CA THR A 173 -3.06 -11.33 -19.36
C THR A 173 -2.67 -12.56 -18.53
N VAL A 174 -2.88 -12.51 -17.21
CA VAL A 174 -2.59 -13.62 -16.28
C VAL A 174 -3.53 -14.81 -16.52
N GLU A 175 -4.85 -14.60 -16.67
CA GLU A 175 -5.77 -15.69 -17.03
C GLU A 175 -5.32 -16.43 -18.30
N LYS A 176 -4.95 -15.69 -19.35
CA LYS A 176 -4.48 -16.24 -20.63
C LYS A 176 -3.13 -16.94 -20.52
N HIS A 177 -2.17 -16.37 -19.77
CA HIS A 177 -0.83 -16.92 -19.63
C HIS A 177 -0.82 -18.23 -18.83
N TYR A 178 -1.66 -18.32 -17.79
CA TYR A 178 -1.69 -19.46 -16.88
C TYR A 178 -2.80 -20.48 -17.20
N GLY A 179 -3.75 -20.15 -18.09
CA GLY A 179 -4.90 -21.01 -18.40
C GLY A 179 -5.91 -21.11 -17.25
N ILE A 180 -5.96 -20.11 -16.38
CA ILE A 180 -6.79 -20.09 -15.16
C ILE A 180 -7.99 -19.16 -15.32
N ARG A 181 -8.95 -19.27 -14.39
CA ARG A 181 -9.99 -18.26 -14.17
C ARG A 181 -9.90 -17.69 -12.77
N ILE A 182 -9.91 -16.36 -12.67
CA ILE A 182 -9.81 -15.62 -11.42
C ILE A 182 -11.21 -15.43 -10.84
N GLU A 183 -11.40 -15.79 -9.57
CA GLU A 183 -12.63 -15.60 -8.82
C GLU A 183 -12.77 -14.11 -8.41
N TYR A 184 -13.29 -13.27 -9.31
CA TYR A 184 -13.48 -11.84 -9.06
C TYR A 184 -14.58 -11.58 -8.02
N THR A 185 -14.24 -10.87 -6.95
CA THR A 185 -15.20 -10.50 -5.89
C THR A 185 -15.41 -8.98 -5.82
N PHE A 186 -16.59 -8.55 -6.26
CA PHE A 186 -16.99 -7.14 -6.34
C PHE A 186 -17.59 -6.61 -5.02
N PRO A 187 -17.62 -5.28 -4.78
CA PRO A 187 -18.32 -4.65 -3.66
C PRO A 187 -19.85 -4.79 -3.75
N ASN A 188 -20.52 -4.67 -2.60
CA ASN A 188 -21.98 -4.57 -2.59
C ASN A 188 -22.40 -3.19 -3.13
N ALA A 189 -23.21 -3.18 -4.19
CA ALA A 189 -23.61 -1.95 -4.88
C ALA A 189 -24.42 -0.99 -3.99
N VAL A 190 -25.26 -1.50 -3.09
CA VAL A 190 -26.07 -0.68 -2.18
C VAL A 190 -25.18 0.06 -1.18
N GLU A 191 -24.20 -0.63 -0.60
CA GLU A 191 -23.23 -0.03 0.33
C GLU A 191 -22.35 1.02 -0.34
N VAL A 192 -21.87 0.74 -1.57
CA VAL A 192 -21.10 1.69 -2.37
C VAL A 192 -21.94 2.92 -2.75
N GLN A 193 -23.19 2.71 -3.16
CA GLN A 193 -24.11 3.80 -3.51
C GLN A 193 -24.41 4.69 -2.31
N ALA A 194 -24.59 4.11 -1.11
CA ALA A 194 -24.78 4.87 0.12
C ALA A 194 -23.55 5.72 0.45
N LEU A 195 -22.35 5.13 0.47
CA LEU A 195 -21.09 5.85 0.70
C LEU A 195 -20.92 7.03 -0.28
N VAL A 196 -21.09 6.78 -1.58
CA VAL A 196 -20.85 7.79 -2.63
C VAL A 196 -21.91 8.91 -2.60
N ARG A 197 -23.17 8.61 -2.26
CA ARG A 197 -24.21 9.64 -2.13
C ARG A 197 -23.99 10.56 -0.93
N THR A 198 -23.45 10.04 0.17
CA THR A 198 -23.24 10.83 1.40
C THR A 198 -21.89 11.56 1.40
N LYS A 199 -20.83 10.95 0.85
CA LYS A 199 -19.44 11.43 0.98
C LYS A 199 -18.68 11.59 -0.36
N GLY A 200 -19.35 11.40 -1.49
CA GLY A 200 -18.73 11.52 -2.81
C GLY A 200 -17.78 10.37 -3.19
N LEU A 201 -17.06 10.54 -4.30
CA LEU A 201 -16.20 9.50 -4.88
C LEU A 201 -14.78 9.42 -4.30
N PHE A 202 -14.40 10.37 -3.42
CA PHE A 202 -13.03 10.60 -2.97
C PHE A 202 -12.91 10.88 -1.45
N SER A 203 -13.93 10.52 -0.65
CA SER A 203 -13.97 10.77 0.80
C SER A 203 -12.72 10.30 1.56
N PHE A 204 -12.02 9.30 1.04
CA PHE A 204 -10.79 8.75 1.62
C PHE A 204 -9.63 9.75 1.70
N TYR A 205 -9.62 10.86 0.93
CA TYR A 205 -8.64 11.92 1.09
C TYR A 205 -8.88 12.79 2.34
N GLU A 206 -10.11 12.81 2.86
CA GLU A 206 -10.54 13.65 3.98
C GLU A 206 -10.74 12.83 5.26
N ASP A 207 -11.47 11.71 5.14
CA ASP A 207 -11.82 10.78 6.23
C ASP A 207 -10.77 9.69 6.49
N GLY A 208 -9.79 9.53 5.59
CA GLY A 208 -8.93 8.36 5.52
C GLY A 208 -9.55 7.17 4.76
N HIS A 209 -8.70 6.28 4.26
CA HIS A 209 -9.10 5.20 3.36
C HIS A 209 -9.92 4.07 4.01
N GLN A 210 -10.00 4.03 5.35
CA GLN A 210 -10.46 2.87 6.11
C GLN A 210 -11.91 2.54 5.80
N GLU A 211 -12.82 3.53 5.74
CA GLU A 211 -14.22 3.30 5.41
C GLU A 211 -14.41 2.81 3.96
N CYS A 212 -13.75 3.47 3.00
CA CYS A 212 -13.82 3.10 1.59
C CYS A 212 -13.29 1.67 1.38
N CYS A 213 -12.16 1.32 1.99
CA CYS A 213 -11.60 -0.03 1.93
C CYS A 213 -12.43 -1.06 2.70
N ARG A 214 -13.08 -0.69 3.82
CA ARG A 214 -14.01 -1.57 4.54
C ARG A 214 -15.15 -2.03 3.64
N ILE A 215 -15.76 -1.10 2.89
CA ILE A 215 -16.86 -1.38 1.96
C ILE A 215 -16.37 -2.05 0.66
N ARG A 216 -15.28 -1.54 0.06
CA ARG A 216 -14.82 -1.97 -1.26
C ARG A 216 -13.85 -3.15 -1.27
N LYS A 217 -13.24 -3.51 -0.14
CA LYS A 217 -12.16 -4.51 -0.07
C LYS A 217 -12.35 -5.52 1.07
N VAL A 218 -12.57 -5.07 2.32
CA VAL A 218 -12.69 -5.96 3.49
C VAL A 218 -13.99 -6.78 3.46
N ARG A 219 -15.15 -6.13 3.25
CA ARG A 219 -16.44 -6.84 3.14
C ARG A 219 -16.51 -7.81 1.94
N PRO A 220 -15.98 -7.47 0.75
CA PRO A 220 -15.77 -8.43 -0.34
C PRO A 220 -14.87 -9.60 0.04
N LEU A 221 -13.68 -9.33 0.62
CA LEU A 221 -12.77 -10.38 1.08
C LEU A 221 -13.48 -11.37 2.03
N LYS A 222 -14.19 -10.86 3.04
CA LYS A 222 -14.94 -11.70 3.98
C LYS A 222 -15.91 -12.67 3.28
N ARG A 223 -16.51 -12.26 2.15
CA ARG A 223 -17.38 -13.16 1.35
C ARG A 223 -16.58 -14.20 0.56
N ALA A 224 -15.44 -13.81 -0.02
CA ALA A 224 -14.56 -14.75 -0.73
C ALA A 224 -13.98 -15.82 0.22
N LEU A 225 -13.56 -15.40 1.42
CA LEU A 225 -12.99 -16.29 2.43
C LEU A 225 -14.00 -17.23 3.09
N LYS A 226 -15.31 -16.93 3.06
CA LYS A 226 -16.35 -17.72 3.75
C LYS A 226 -16.39 -19.20 3.34
N GLY A 227 -15.97 -19.53 2.11
CA GLY A 227 -15.91 -20.89 1.59
C GLY A 227 -14.54 -21.58 1.72
N LEU A 228 -13.57 -20.98 2.41
CA LEU A 228 -12.18 -21.46 2.49
C LEU A 228 -11.80 -21.81 3.94
N ARG A 229 -10.86 -22.75 4.08
CA ARG A 229 -10.17 -23.06 5.34
C ARG A 229 -8.80 -22.39 5.41
N ALA A 230 -8.21 -22.06 4.27
CA ALA A 230 -6.98 -21.30 4.21
C ALA A 230 -6.94 -20.31 3.04
N TRP A 231 -6.03 -19.33 3.12
CA TRP A 231 -5.75 -18.40 2.04
C TRP A 231 -4.28 -18.00 1.99
N ILE A 232 -3.80 -17.69 0.78
CA ILE A 232 -2.39 -17.37 0.51
C ILE A 232 -2.29 -15.90 0.10
N THR A 233 -1.35 -15.14 0.67
CA THR A 233 -1.16 -13.72 0.37
C THR A 233 0.29 -13.36 0.01
N GLY A 234 0.47 -12.37 -0.86
CA GLY A 234 1.78 -11.84 -1.24
C GLY A 234 2.40 -10.87 -0.23
N GLN A 235 2.05 -10.96 1.06
CA GLN A 235 2.67 -10.12 2.09
C GLN A 235 4.13 -10.50 2.33
N ARG A 236 4.99 -9.48 2.44
CA ARG A 236 6.42 -9.60 2.77
C ARG A 236 6.77 -8.70 3.95
N LYS A 237 7.78 -9.09 4.74
CA LYS A 237 8.29 -8.26 5.85
C LYS A 237 8.85 -6.92 5.37
N ASP A 238 9.44 -6.88 4.17
CA ASP A 238 10.07 -5.67 3.58
C ASP A 238 9.10 -4.66 2.95
N GLN A 239 7.81 -5.00 2.78
CA GLN A 239 6.81 -4.10 2.18
C GLN A 239 6.35 -2.95 3.09
N SER A 240 6.68 -2.98 4.39
CA SER A 240 6.36 -1.89 5.32
C SER A 240 7.33 -1.84 6.50
N PRO A 241 8.04 -0.71 6.75
CA PRO A 241 9.08 -0.60 7.78
C PRO A 241 8.64 -0.69 9.25
N GLY A 242 7.40 -1.12 9.54
CA GLY A 242 6.93 -1.28 10.92
C GLY A 242 5.64 -2.08 11.11
N THR A 243 4.76 -2.16 10.10
CA THR A 243 3.49 -2.91 10.21
C THR A 243 3.56 -4.34 9.65
N ARG A 244 4.69 -4.73 9.05
CA ARG A 244 4.88 -6.05 8.42
C ARG A 244 6.13 -6.82 8.89
N ALA A 245 6.99 -6.20 9.69
CA ALA A 245 8.28 -6.76 10.08
C ALA A 245 8.19 -8.12 10.78
N GLU A 246 7.09 -8.39 11.50
CA GLU A 246 6.87 -9.62 12.26
C GLU A 246 5.92 -10.64 11.58
N ILE A 247 5.59 -10.49 10.28
CA ILE A 247 4.65 -11.42 9.61
C ILE A 247 5.25 -12.84 9.51
N PRO A 248 4.62 -13.88 10.10
CA PRO A 248 5.06 -15.26 9.95
C PRO A 248 4.66 -15.86 8.59
N VAL A 249 5.34 -16.94 8.20
CA VAL A 249 5.05 -17.69 6.96
C VAL A 249 3.66 -18.38 6.98
N VAL A 250 3.15 -18.72 8.16
CA VAL A 250 1.78 -19.20 8.39
C VAL A 250 1.24 -18.69 9.73
N GLN A 251 -0.06 -18.40 9.82
CA GLN A 251 -0.74 -17.99 11.05
C GLN A 251 -2.23 -18.35 11.00
N ILE A 252 -2.88 -18.42 12.16
CA ILE A 252 -4.34 -18.31 12.23
C ILE A 252 -4.74 -16.85 11.95
N ASP A 253 -5.79 -16.64 11.16
CA ASP A 253 -6.32 -15.33 10.81
C ASP A 253 -7.54 -14.95 11.66
N THR A 254 -7.25 -14.43 12.84
CA THR A 254 -8.24 -13.91 13.78
C THR A 254 -9.05 -12.72 13.22
N SER A 255 -8.63 -12.10 12.10
CA SER A 255 -9.36 -10.97 11.48
C SER A 255 -10.66 -11.42 10.80
N PHE A 256 -10.75 -12.70 10.40
CA PHE A 256 -11.87 -13.28 9.66
C PHE A 256 -12.41 -14.58 10.27
N GLU A 257 -11.85 -14.99 11.42
CA GLU A 257 -12.26 -16.18 12.18
C GLU A 257 -13.70 -16.09 12.71
N GLY A 258 -14.42 -17.22 12.69
CA GLY A 258 -15.71 -17.39 13.37
C GLY A 258 -16.92 -16.64 12.77
N ILE A 259 -16.74 -15.82 11.72
CA ILE A 259 -17.83 -14.93 11.27
C ILE A 259 -18.76 -15.58 10.23
N ASP A 260 -20.02 -15.79 10.62
CA ASP A 260 -21.14 -16.26 9.79
C ASP A 260 -21.05 -17.71 9.27
N GLY A 261 -20.55 -18.65 10.07
CA GLY A 261 -20.71 -20.10 9.84
C GLY A 261 -19.71 -20.76 8.90
N GLY A 262 -18.47 -20.26 8.85
CA GLY A 262 -17.34 -20.95 8.22
C GLY A 262 -16.87 -22.18 9.01
N LYS A 263 -16.15 -23.10 8.35
CA LYS A 263 -15.58 -24.30 8.99
C LYS A 263 -14.30 -23.97 9.76
N GLY A 264 -14.44 -23.58 11.03
CA GLY A 264 -13.33 -23.42 11.97
C GLY A 264 -12.44 -22.18 11.71
N SER A 265 -11.24 -22.20 12.31
CA SER A 265 -10.23 -21.14 12.18
C SER A 265 -9.69 -21.05 10.76
N LEU A 266 -9.67 -19.83 10.19
CA LEU A 266 -9.09 -19.58 8.87
C LEU A 266 -7.56 -19.49 8.97
N VAL A 267 -6.83 -20.21 8.14
CA VAL A 267 -5.36 -20.20 8.14
C VAL A 267 -4.82 -19.31 7.02
N LYS A 268 -3.89 -18.42 7.34
CA LYS A 268 -3.27 -17.49 6.40
C LYS A 268 -1.81 -17.86 6.16
N TRP A 269 -1.47 -18.03 4.90
CA TRP A 269 -0.12 -18.34 4.44
C TRP A 269 0.51 -17.11 3.77
N ASN A 270 1.77 -16.83 4.09
CA ASN A 270 2.55 -15.74 3.53
C ASN A 270 3.89 -16.28 2.98
N PRO A 271 3.89 -17.00 1.84
CA PRO A 271 5.10 -17.67 1.30
C PRO A 271 6.25 -16.71 0.97
N LEU A 272 5.94 -15.42 0.83
CA LEU A 272 6.90 -14.37 0.51
C LEU A 272 7.36 -13.58 1.75
N ALA A 273 6.97 -13.99 2.97
CA ALA A 273 7.25 -13.24 4.20
C ALA A 273 8.73 -12.86 4.34
N ASN A 274 9.62 -13.82 4.08
CA ASN A 274 11.07 -13.70 4.21
C ASN A 274 11.80 -13.38 2.89
N VAL A 275 11.07 -13.13 1.80
CA VAL A 275 11.65 -12.83 0.48
C VAL A 275 11.77 -11.33 0.29
N LYS A 276 12.94 -10.85 -0.14
CA LYS A 276 13.15 -9.44 -0.50
C LYS A 276 12.50 -9.12 -1.85
N GLY A 277 11.93 -7.93 -1.98
CA GLY A 277 11.30 -7.47 -3.22
C GLY A 277 12.25 -7.52 -4.43
N GLN A 278 13.54 -7.26 -4.23
CA GLN A 278 14.54 -7.38 -5.30
C GLN A 278 14.66 -8.81 -5.85
N ASP A 279 14.54 -9.83 -5.00
CA ASP A 279 14.65 -11.23 -5.41
C ASP A 279 13.40 -11.69 -6.16
N ILE A 280 12.22 -11.17 -5.80
CA ILE A 280 10.99 -11.31 -6.60
C ILE A 280 11.17 -10.67 -7.98
N TRP A 281 11.70 -9.44 -8.05
CA TRP A 281 11.98 -8.78 -9.34
C TRP A 281 13.04 -9.49 -10.17
N ASN A 282 13.97 -10.22 -9.55
CA ASN A 282 14.93 -11.06 -10.25
C ASN A 282 14.22 -12.32 -10.81
N PHE A 283 13.42 -12.99 -10.00
CA PHE A 283 12.66 -14.19 -10.39
C PHE A 283 11.64 -13.90 -11.50
N LEU A 284 10.83 -12.85 -11.37
CA LEU A 284 9.84 -12.43 -12.37
C LEU A 284 10.47 -12.22 -13.75
N ARG A 285 11.65 -11.61 -13.80
CA ARG A 285 12.42 -11.41 -15.03
C ARG A 285 13.04 -12.69 -15.55
N ALA A 286 13.68 -13.49 -14.69
CA ALA A 286 14.33 -14.74 -15.09
C ALA A 286 13.34 -15.76 -15.69
N MET A 287 12.13 -15.81 -15.16
CA MET A 287 11.05 -16.71 -15.60
C MET A 287 10.18 -16.13 -16.73
N ASN A 288 10.45 -14.90 -17.21
CA ASN A 288 9.63 -14.18 -18.19
C ASN A 288 8.13 -14.10 -17.82
N ILE A 289 7.84 -13.93 -16.53
CA ILE A 289 6.47 -13.84 -16.02
C ILE A 289 5.87 -12.49 -16.43
N PRO A 290 4.61 -12.44 -16.92
CA PRO A 290 3.95 -11.17 -17.23
C PRO A 290 3.82 -10.32 -15.96
N ILE A 291 4.02 -9.01 -16.09
CA ILE A 291 3.92 -8.04 -14.99
C ILE A 291 2.96 -6.91 -15.35
N ASN A 292 2.40 -6.25 -14.33
CA ASN A 292 1.56 -5.07 -14.53
C ASN A 292 2.37 -3.93 -15.18
N SER A 293 1.85 -3.33 -16.26
CA SER A 293 2.55 -2.29 -17.03
C SER A 293 2.88 -1.03 -16.22
N LEU A 294 2.14 -0.75 -15.14
CA LEU A 294 2.43 0.36 -14.21
C LEU A 294 3.82 0.25 -13.56
N HIS A 295 4.39 -0.95 -13.43
CA HIS A 295 5.74 -1.11 -12.89
C HIS A 295 6.81 -0.45 -13.78
N SER A 296 6.58 -0.36 -15.10
CA SER A 296 7.44 0.42 -16.02
C SER A 296 7.31 1.95 -15.84
N GLN A 297 6.28 2.41 -15.11
CA GLN A 297 5.94 3.81 -14.88
C GLN A 297 6.31 4.28 -13.45
N GLY A 298 7.14 3.52 -12.73
CA GLY A 298 7.59 3.86 -11.37
C GLY A 298 6.67 3.44 -10.22
N TYR A 299 5.61 2.66 -10.50
CA TYR A 299 4.78 2.07 -9.45
C TYR A 299 5.45 0.81 -8.89
N ILE A 300 5.96 0.87 -7.66
CA ILE A 300 6.47 -0.35 -6.99
C ILE A 300 5.32 -1.10 -6.33
N SER A 301 4.60 -0.47 -5.38
CA SER A 301 3.40 -1.04 -4.77
C SER A 301 2.14 -0.59 -5.53
N ILE A 302 1.31 -1.52 -5.99
CA ILE A 302 0.08 -1.24 -6.75
C ILE A 302 -1.18 -1.43 -5.88
N GLY A 303 -2.23 -0.66 -6.19
CA GLY A 303 -3.54 -0.78 -5.56
C GLY A 303 -4.63 -0.09 -6.39
N CYS A 304 -5.66 0.43 -5.74
CA CYS A 304 -6.66 1.26 -6.40
C CYS A 304 -6.03 2.53 -6.97
N GLU A 305 -6.44 2.92 -8.17
CA GLU A 305 -5.99 4.13 -8.90
C GLU A 305 -5.89 5.38 -8.00
N PRO A 306 -6.96 5.83 -7.31
CA PRO A 306 -6.91 7.10 -6.60
C PRO A 306 -6.12 7.03 -5.28
N CYS A 307 -5.65 5.84 -4.88
CA CYS A 307 -4.91 5.61 -3.65
C CYS A 307 -3.50 5.05 -3.90
N THR A 308 -3.03 5.12 -5.15
CA THR A 308 -1.71 4.62 -5.58
C THR A 308 -1.02 5.64 -6.49
N ARG A 309 0.25 5.96 -6.22
CA ARG A 309 1.09 6.81 -7.06
C ARG A 309 2.47 6.16 -7.27
N PRO A 310 3.22 6.52 -8.32
CA PRO A 310 4.61 6.07 -8.45
C PRO A 310 5.49 6.67 -7.34
N VAL A 311 6.63 6.04 -7.09
CA VAL A 311 7.64 6.52 -6.14
C VAL A 311 8.92 6.94 -6.86
N LEU A 312 9.65 7.90 -6.28
CA LEU A 312 10.93 8.36 -6.80
C LEU A 312 12.04 7.33 -6.51
N PRO A 313 13.15 7.35 -7.27
CA PRO A 313 14.32 6.54 -6.96
C PRO A 313 14.76 6.70 -5.50
N GLY A 314 14.89 5.58 -4.79
CA GLY A 314 15.31 5.53 -3.39
C GLY A 314 14.19 5.71 -2.34
N GLN A 315 12.98 6.15 -2.71
CA GLN A 315 11.82 6.16 -1.81
C GLN A 315 11.36 4.74 -1.47
N HIS A 316 10.75 4.57 -0.30
CA HIS A 316 10.19 3.28 0.10
C HIS A 316 8.90 2.98 -0.68
N GLU A 317 8.68 1.72 -1.10
CA GLU A 317 7.51 1.34 -1.94
C GLU A 317 6.15 1.75 -1.33
N ARG A 318 6.08 1.78 0.00
CA ARG A 318 4.89 2.19 0.75
C ARG A 318 4.57 3.69 0.66
N GLU A 319 5.53 4.55 0.27
CA GLU A 319 5.31 6.00 0.06
C GLU A 319 4.41 6.31 -1.15
N GLY A 320 4.20 5.31 -2.02
CA GLY A 320 3.22 5.35 -3.10
C GLY A 320 1.77 5.10 -2.66
N ARG A 321 1.53 4.70 -1.41
CA ARG A 321 0.23 4.22 -0.91
C ARG A 321 -0.30 5.14 0.19
N TRP A 322 -1.54 5.61 0.04
CA TRP A 322 -2.20 6.51 1.00
C TRP A 322 -1.27 7.64 1.47
N TRP A 323 -0.62 8.31 0.53
CA TRP A 323 0.48 9.26 0.79
C TRP A 323 0.07 10.50 1.59
N TRP A 324 -1.24 10.73 1.75
CA TRP A 324 -1.83 11.80 2.55
C TRP A 324 -2.06 11.39 4.02
N GLU A 325 -2.02 10.08 4.34
CA GLU A 325 -2.22 9.55 5.70
C GLU A 325 -0.90 9.37 6.46
N ASP A 326 -1.01 9.21 7.78
CA ASP A 326 0.11 8.93 8.67
C ASP A 326 0.73 7.54 8.39
N ALA A 327 2.06 7.40 8.54
CA ALA A 327 2.76 6.12 8.38
C ALA A 327 2.13 4.96 9.19
N LYS A 328 1.69 5.25 10.42
CA LYS A 328 0.91 4.34 11.30
C LYS A 328 -0.36 3.81 10.63
N ALA A 329 -1.05 4.65 9.86
CA ALA A 329 -2.37 4.38 9.28
C ALA A 329 -2.30 3.74 7.88
N LYS A 330 -1.13 3.73 7.22
CA LYS A 330 -0.91 3.17 5.87
C LYS A 330 -0.95 1.63 5.82
N GLU A 331 -1.80 0.96 6.60
CA GLU A 331 -2.11 -0.47 6.40
C GLU A 331 -3.49 -0.73 5.84
N CYS A 332 -3.56 -1.79 5.03
CA CYS A 332 -4.82 -2.20 4.46
C CYS A 332 -5.64 -2.97 5.50
N GLY A 333 -6.91 -2.60 5.67
CA GLY A 333 -7.88 -3.29 6.52
C GLY A 333 -8.05 -4.80 6.31
N LEU A 334 -7.41 -5.40 5.29
CA LEU A 334 -7.30 -6.85 5.12
C LEU A 334 -6.32 -7.54 6.08
N HIS A 335 -5.44 -6.79 6.76
CA HIS A 335 -4.31 -7.35 7.49
C HIS A 335 -4.19 -6.77 8.91
N ASN A 336 -5.29 -6.21 9.44
CA ASN A 336 -5.28 -5.54 10.74
C ASN A 336 -4.96 -6.48 11.91
N GLY A 337 -5.26 -7.79 11.81
CA GLY A 337 -4.85 -8.77 12.82
C GLY A 337 -3.33 -8.94 12.98
N ASN A 338 -2.52 -8.39 12.06
CA ASN A 338 -1.06 -8.31 12.23
C ASN A 338 -0.64 -7.18 13.21
N ILE A 339 -1.58 -6.33 13.67
CA ILE A 339 -1.33 -5.23 14.61
C ILE A 339 -1.73 -5.71 16.01
N LYS A 340 -0.79 -5.72 16.96
CA LYS A 340 -1.02 -6.22 18.33
C LYS A 340 -2.15 -5.42 19.02
N GLN A 341 -3.09 -6.14 19.62
CA GLN A 341 -4.44 -5.64 19.91
C GLN A 341 -4.56 -4.72 21.14
N GLU A 342 -3.47 -4.51 21.89
CA GLU A 342 -3.44 -3.67 23.09
C GLU A 342 -3.64 -2.16 22.78
N GLU A 343 -3.34 -1.70 21.57
CA GLU A 343 -3.45 -0.27 21.21
C GLU A 343 -4.88 0.20 20.84
N LEU A 344 -5.84 -0.69 20.58
CA LEU A 344 -7.14 -0.31 19.99
C LEU A 344 -8.23 0.07 21.01
N SER A 345 -8.08 -0.30 22.28
CA SER A 345 -9.16 -0.24 23.29
C SER A 345 -9.37 1.12 23.96
N GLN A 346 -8.51 2.12 23.70
CA GLN A 346 -8.54 3.41 24.42
C GLN A 346 -9.51 4.46 23.86
N HIS A 347 -10.30 4.15 22.83
CA HIS A 347 -11.11 5.16 22.10
C HIS A 347 -12.64 4.98 22.14
N ILE A 348 -13.18 4.09 22.97
CA ILE A 348 -14.63 4.06 23.26
C ILE A 348 -14.87 3.82 24.76
N ASN A 349 -15.10 4.91 25.50
CA ASN A 349 -15.95 4.93 26.70
C ASN A 349 -16.36 6.37 27.02
N ILE A 350 -17.42 6.84 26.36
CA ILE A 350 -18.17 8.03 26.78
C ILE A 350 -19.41 7.54 27.49
N ASN A 351 -19.49 7.73 28.81
CA ASN A 351 -20.74 8.05 29.52
C ASN A 351 -20.52 8.29 31.04
N GLY A 352 -20.94 9.48 31.50
CA GLY A 352 -21.73 9.64 32.74
C GLY A 352 -21.07 9.50 34.12
N ASN A 353 -20.84 10.65 34.75
CA ASN A 353 -20.87 10.92 36.21
C ASN A 353 -20.12 9.99 37.19
N GLY A 354 -19.05 10.53 37.80
CA GLY A 354 -18.49 10.03 39.05
C GLY A 354 -17.44 10.99 39.63
N VAL A 355 -17.83 11.82 40.60
CA VAL A 355 -16.87 12.68 41.35
C VAL A 355 -16.24 11.86 42.47
N ALA A 356 -14.95 11.52 42.38
CA ALA A 356 -14.09 11.32 43.56
C ALA A 356 -12.58 11.23 43.23
N GLN A 357 -11.83 12.06 43.94
CA GLN A 357 -10.49 11.80 44.53
C GLN A 357 -9.29 11.47 43.63
N HIS A 358 -8.40 12.48 43.57
CA HIS A 358 -6.96 12.29 43.38
C HIS A 358 -6.36 11.29 44.38
N THR A 359 -5.60 10.31 43.88
CA THR A 359 -4.34 9.88 44.51
C THR A 359 -3.27 9.72 43.41
N ASN A 360 -2.07 10.23 43.66
CA ASN A 360 -0.98 10.22 42.68
C ASN A 360 -0.28 8.85 42.65
N GLY A 361 0.01 8.32 41.46
CA GLY A 361 0.70 7.03 41.36
C GLY A 361 1.08 6.51 39.96
N SER A 362 1.11 7.34 38.91
CA SER A 362 1.67 6.91 37.61
C SER A 362 3.16 7.21 37.59
N ALA A 363 3.99 6.18 37.41
CA ALA A 363 5.38 6.38 37.01
C ALA A 363 5.41 7.16 35.67
N PRO A 364 6.33 8.13 35.49
CA PRO A 364 6.43 8.85 34.23
C PRO A 364 6.99 7.91 33.15
N ALA A 365 6.28 7.80 32.03
CA ALA A 365 6.77 7.10 30.85
C ALA A 365 8.14 7.67 30.44
N SER A 366 9.12 6.80 30.19
CA SER A 366 10.47 7.19 29.78
C SER A 366 10.42 8.03 28.50
N ASP A 367 11.04 9.21 28.54
CA ASP A 367 11.14 10.10 27.40
C ASP A 367 12.12 9.52 26.34
N LEU A 368 11.95 9.84 25.06
CA LEU A 368 12.74 9.26 23.96
C LEU A 368 13.83 10.21 23.46
N PHE A 369 14.85 9.66 22.80
CA PHE A 369 16.03 10.34 22.26
C PHE A 369 16.89 11.01 23.34
N ASN A 370 17.19 10.27 24.42
CA ASN A 370 17.98 10.78 25.54
C ASN A 370 19.49 10.64 25.28
N SER A 371 20.11 11.70 24.75
CA SER A 371 21.56 11.84 24.66
C SER A 371 21.96 13.29 24.95
N GLN A 372 23.16 13.48 25.51
CA GLN A 372 23.75 14.81 25.78
C GLN A 372 23.97 15.63 24.49
N LYS A 373 23.99 14.97 23.32
CA LYS A 373 24.14 15.61 22.00
C LYS A 373 22.84 16.17 21.42
N LEU A 374 21.69 15.83 22.01
CA LEU A 374 20.38 16.33 21.57
C LEU A 374 19.86 17.44 22.48
N VAL A 375 19.44 18.55 21.88
CA VAL A 375 18.76 19.62 22.61
C VAL A 375 17.26 19.33 22.73
N SER A 376 16.78 19.24 23.96
CA SER A 376 15.35 19.10 24.27
C SER A 376 14.66 20.46 24.23
N PHE A 377 13.76 20.67 23.26
CA PHE A 377 13.03 21.92 23.14
C PHE A 377 11.78 21.94 24.03
N ARG A 378 11.56 23.08 24.70
CA ARG A 378 10.23 23.48 25.22
C ARG A 378 9.47 24.26 24.16
N ARG A 379 8.15 24.39 24.32
CA ARG A 379 7.26 25.11 23.38
C ARG A 379 7.78 26.50 22.97
N THR A 380 8.15 27.34 23.92
CA THR A 380 8.71 28.68 23.64
C THR A 380 10.02 28.64 22.86
N GLY A 381 10.87 27.63 23.09
CA GLY A 381 12.11 27.43 22.36
C GLY A 381 11.90 27.07 20.89
N ILE A 382 10.98 26.13 20.60
CA ILE A 382 10.68 25.72 19.22
C ILE A 382 9.88 26.80 18.47
N GLU A 383 9.01 27.55 19.17
CA GLU A 383 8.34 28.74 18.63
C GLU A 383 9.35 29.81 18.19
N ASN A 384 10.36 30.09 19.01
CA ASN A 384 11.42 31.03 18.65
C ASN A 384 12.27 30.51 17.48
N LEU A 385 12.63 29.22 17.47
CA LEU A 385 13.38 28.60 16.37
C LEU A 385 12.65 28.75 15.02
N ALA A 386 11.34 28.55 15.00
CA ALA A 386 10.50 28.66 13.80
C ALA A 386 10.26 30.10 13.32
N ARG A 387 10.46 31.12 14.16
CA ARG A 387 10.33 32.54 13.77
C ARG A 387 11.65 33.14 13.27
N LEU A 388 12.78 32.61 13.70
CA LEU A 388 14.11 33.14 13.36
C LEU A 388 14.47 32.90 11.89
N GLN A 389 14.59 33.98 11.12
CA GLN A 389 15.08 33.97 9.74
C GLN A 389 16.60 33.83 9.64
N ASN A 390 17.36 34.48 10.53
CA ASN A 390 18.83 34.40 10.58
C ASN A 390 19.27 33.71 11.87
N ARG A 391 19.67 32.44 11.76
CA ARG A 391 20.14 31.59 12.86
C ARG A 391 21.62 31.29 12.68
N LYS A 392 22.37 31.30 13.80
CA LYS A 392 23.82 31.01 13.82
C LYS A 392 24.12 29.63 13.24
N ASP A 393 23.31 28.64 13.64
CA ASP A 393 23.46 27.24 13.26
C ASP A 393 22.16 26.73 12.62
N PRO A 394 22.23 25.78 11.67
CA PRO A 394 21.06 25.07 11.17
C PRO A 394 20.67 23.96 12.17
N TRP A 395 19.40 23.58 12.16
CA TRP A 395 18.88 22.58 13.10
C TRP A 395 18.14 21.45 12.41
N LEU A 396 18.42 20.21 12.80
CA LEU A 396 17.59 19.04 12.51
C LEU A 396 16.79 18.70 13.77
N ILE A 397 15.46 18.75 13.69
CA ILE A 397 14.55 18.55 14.82
C ILE A 397 13.60 17.39 14.55
N VAL A 398 13.49 16.45 15.49
CA VAL A 398 12.42 15.45 15.52
C VAL A 398 11.25 15.96 16.37
N LEU A 399 10.06 15.96 15.78
CA LEU A 399 8.79 16.06 16.49
C LEU A 399 8.33 14.63 16.83
N TYR A 400 8.19 14.31 18.12
CA TYR A 400 7.93 12.95 18.59
C TYR A 400 6.89 12.89 19.71
N ALA A 401 6.49 11.66 20.03
CA ALA A 401 5.65 11.30 21.17
C ALA A 401 6.20 10.00 21.80
N PRO A 402 6.30 9.87 23.13
CA PRO A 402 6.90 8.69 23.78
C PRO A 402 6.17 7.36 23.50
N TRP A 403 4.85 7.40 23.31
CA TRP A 403 4.02 6.25 22.93
C TRP A 403 4.14 5.86 21.44
N CYS A 404 4.91 6.60 20.63
CA CYS A 404 5.02 6.30 19.21
C CYS A 404 6.11 5.25 18.94
N HIS A 405 5.70 4.03 18.62
CA HIS A 405 6.61 2.95 18.21
C HIS A 405 7.61 3.35 17.10
N PHE A 406 7.22 4.16 16.10
CA PHE A 406 8.15 4.64 15.06
C PHE A 406 9.19 5.65 15.60
N CYS A 407 8.89 6.35 16.69
CA CYS A 407 9.88 7.19 17.37
C CYS A 407 10.84 6.33 18.19
N GLN A 408 10.33 5.28 18.86
CA GLN A 408 11.13 4.31 19.61
C GLN A 408 12.09 3.55 18.68
N ALA A 409 11.59 3.01 17.56
CA ALA A 409 12.39 2.29 16.57
C ALA A 409 13.47 3.17 15.91
N MET A 410 13.24 4.48 15.80
CA MET A 410 14.21 5.45 15.27
C MET A 410 15.23 5.94 16.32
N GLU A 411 15.02 5.65 17.62
CA GLU A 411 15.78 6.26 18.70
C GLU A 411 17.30 6.09 18.55
N GLY A 412 17.76 4.86 18.31
CA GLY A 412 19.18 4.56 18.10
C GLY A 412 19.78 5.34 16.93
N SER A 413 19.18 5.24 15.74
CA SER A 413 19.68 5.91 14.53
C SER A 413 19.67 7.44 14.65
N TYR A 414 18.71 8.02 15.37
CA TYR A 414 18.65 9.48 15.55
C TYR A 414 19.62 9.99 16.63
N ILE A 415 19.99 9.16 17.62
CA ILE A 415 21.08 9.45 18.56
C ILE A 415 22.43 9.36 17.83
N GLU A 416 22.69 8.30 17.08
CA GLU A 416 23.93 8.13 16.30
C GLU A 416 24.13 9.28 15.29
N LEU A 417 23.07 9.67 14.59
CA LEU A 417 23.07 10.83 13.70
C LEU A 417 23.47 12.13 14.41
N ALA A 418 23.04 12.32 15.67
CA ALA A 418 23.37 13.52 16.44
C ALA A 418 24.86 13.58 16.81
N GLU A 419 25.49 12.43 17.05
CA GLU A 419 26.94 12.34 17.28
C GLU A 419 27.72 12.66 16.00
N GLN A 420 27.31 12.10 14.86
CA GLN A 420 27.97 12.34 13.58
C GLN A 420 27.82 13.80 13.10
N LEU A 421 26.66 14.44 13.31
CA LEU A 421 26.40 15.82 12.86
C LEU A 421 27.08 16.91 13.71
N GLU A 422 27.54 16.62 14.92
CA GLU A 422 28.18 17.60 15.81
C GLU A 422 29.42 18.25 15.17
N GLY A 423 30.27 17.44 14.53
CA GLY A 423 31.44 17.90 13.78
C GLY A 423 31.11 18.58 12.44
N MET A 424 29.86 18.50 11.98
CA MET A 424 29.42 18.95 10.65
C MET A 424 28.70 20.31 10.67
N GLY A 425 28.57 20.92 11.85
CA GLY A 425 27.97 22.24 12.02
C GLY A 425 26.44 22.26 11.89
N VAL A 426 25.77 21.13 12.13
CA VAL A 426 24.30 21.02 12.22
C VAL A 426 23.94 20.64 13.65
N LYS A 427 23.05 21.39 14.29
CA LYS A 427 22.58 21.04 15.65
C LYS A 427 21.39 20.10 15.57
N VAL A 428 21.38 19.09 16.44
CA VAL A 428 20.27 18.13 16.51
C VAL A 428 19.45 18.35 17.77
N GLY A 429 18.13 18.25 17.63
CA GLY A 429 17.21 18.44 18.74
C GLY A 429 15.95 17.59 18.64
N LYS A 430 15.22 17.58 19.74
CA LYS A 430 13.95 16.86 19.91
C LYS A 430 12.87 17.79 20.49
N PHE A 431 11.64 17.65 20.02
CA PHE A 431 10.48 18.34 20.57
C PHE A 431 9.33 17.35 20.79
N ARG A 432 8.94 17.18 22.06
CA ARG A 432 7.80 16.36 22.44
C ARG A 432 6.51 17.10 22.06
N ALA A 433 5.79 16.54 21.09
CA ALA A 433 4.72 17.20 20.35
C ALA A 433 3.36 16.47 20.45
N ASP A 434 3.19 15.58 21.41
CA ASP A 434 1.88 15.05 21.85
C ASP A 434 1.21 15.96 22.88
N GLY A 435 0.06 15.53 23.41
CA GLY A 435 -0.73 16.28 24.39
C GLY A 435 -1.04 17.72 23.95
N ASP A 436 -0.88 18.67 24.86
CA ASP A 436 -1.14 20.10 24.67
C ASP A 436 -0.28 20.77 23.59
N HIS A 437 0.79 20.11 23.13
CA HIS A 437 1.65 20.60 22.06
C HIS A 437 1.20 20.16 20.65
N LYS A 438 0.32 19.15 20.54
CA LYS A 438 -0.08 18.53 19.26
C LYS A 438 -0.70 19.53 18.29
N GLU A 439 -1.60 20.37 18.77
CA GLU A 439 -2.32 21.32 17.92
C GLU A 439 -1.40 22.45 17.43
N PHE A 440 -0.53 22.97 18.33
CA PHE A 440 0.53 23.90 17.95
C PHE A 440 1.46 23.31 16.88
N ALA A 441 1.92 22.07 17.08
CA ALA A 441 2.83 21.41 16.16
C ALA A 441 2.20 21.14 14.78
N LYS A 442 0.91 20.79 14.72
CA LYS A 442 0.15 20.70 13.45
C LYS A 442 0.15 22.04 12.72
N GLN A 443 -0.28 23.10 13.39
CA GLN A 443 -0.50 24.41 12.76
C GLN A 443 0.79 25.16 12.39
N LYS A 444 1.89 24.96 13.14
CA LYS A 444 3.12 25.77 12.99
C LYS A 444 4.36 24.97 12.58
N LEU A 445 4.38 23.66 12.80
CA LEU A 445 5.55 22.79 12.55
C LEU A 445 5.27 21.69 11.52
N GLN A 446 4.20 21.80 10.72
CA GLN A 446 3.87 20.83 9.67
C GLN A 446 3.75 19.38 10.19
N LEU A 447 3.40 19.21 11.47
CA LEU A 447 3.15 17.90 12.06
C LEU A 447 1.91 17.29 11.41
N VAL A 448 2.06 16.08 10.90
CA VAL A 448 0.94 15.25 10.41
C VAL A 448 1.00 13.97 11.23
N SER A 449 2.06 13.18 11.01
CA SER A 449 2.43 11.96 11.73
C SER A 449 3.62 12.16 12.70
N PHE A 450 3.82 11.17 13.59
CA PHE A 450 5.08 10.99 14.34
C PHE A 450 5.89 9.79 13.78
N PRO A 451 7.24 9.88 13.76
CA PRO A 451 8.03 11.09 13.90
C PRO A 451 7.88 12.01 12.68
N THR A 452 7.82 13.33 12.89
CA THR A 452 8.01 14.32 11.81
C THR A 452 9.40 14.93 11.99
N ILE A 453 10.24 14.89 10.96
CA ILE A 453 11.59 15.48 10.99
C ILE A 453 11.59 16.77 10.17
N LEU A 454 12.13 17.83 10.76
CA LEU A 454 12.25 19.16 10.18
C LEU A 454 13.71 19.60 10.15
N PHE A 455 14.15 20.10 9.00
CA PHE A 455 15.40 20.84 8.89
C PHE A 455 15.12 22.35 8.85
N PHE A 456 15.86 23.11 9.64
CA PHE A 456 15.76 24.55 9.79
C PHE A 456 17.05 25.21 9.22
N PRO A 457 17.07 25.71 7.97
CA PRO A 457 18.28 26.27 7.34
C PRO A 457 18.69 27.62 7.95
N LYS A 458 19.99 27.95 7.99
CA LYS A 458 20.52 29.17 8.67
C LYS A 458 19.79 30.47 8.31
N HIS A 459 19.40 30.64 7.05
CA HIS A 459 18.86 31.91 6.49
C HIS A 459 17.40 31.83 6.04
N SER A 460 16.58 30.95 6.66
CA SER A 460 15.15 30.81 6.36
C SER A 460 14.33 30.62 7.63
N SER A 461 13.19 31.30 7.79
CA SER A 461 12.21 30.96 8.84
C SER A 461 11.39 29.72 8.51
N LYS A 462 11.30 29.31 7.24
CA LYS A 462 10.49 28.15 6.83
C LYS A 462 11.31 26.85 6.99
N PRO A 463 10.87 25.89 7.83
CA PRO A 463 11.50 24.58 7.91
C PRO A 463 11.16 23.72 6.67
N VAL A 464 12.14 22.92 6.27
CA VAL A 464 12.03 21.89 5.23
C VAL A 464 11.67 20.57 5.92
N LYS A 465 10.52 20.00 5.60
CA LYS A 465 10.09 18.70 6.12
C LYS A 465 10.84 17.58 5.36
N TYR A 466 11.39 16.62 6.10
CA TYR A 466 12.00 15.43 5.51
C TYR A 466 10.89 14.53 4.92
N PRO A 467 10.91 14.22 3.60
CA PRO A 467 9.76 13.63 2.92
C PRO A 467 9.71 12.10 2.91
N SER A 468 10.88 11.45 3.09
CA SER A 468 11.03 9.99 3.05
C SER A 468 10.59 9.33 4.34
N GLU A 469 10.18 8.06 4.28
CA GLU A 469 9.87 7.24 5.47
C GLU A 469 11.09 6.52 6.05
N LYS A 470 12.23 6.52 5.34
CA LYS A 470 13.50 5.92 5.81
C LYS A 470 14.10 6.72 6.96
N ARG A 471 14.34 6.06 8.10
CA ARG A 471 14.78 6.68 9.37
C ARG A 471 16.20 6.25 9.81
N ASP A 472 16.92 5.55 8.96
CA ASP A 472 18.33 5.20 9.12
C ASP A 472 19.26 6.42 9.08
N VAL A 473 20.46 6.24 9.63
CA VAL A 473 21.49 7.29 9.74
C VAL A 473 21.86 7.83 8.36
N ASP A 474 22.12 6.96 7.38
CA ASP A 474 22.55 7.35 6.03
C ASP A 474 21.53 8.27 5.35
N SER A 475 20.24 7.90 5.35
CA SER A 475 19.18 8.69 4.72
C SER A 475 18.98 10.06 5.39
N LEU A 476 19.09 10.12 6.72
CA LEU A 476 18.97 11.36 7.48
C LEU A 476 20.21 12.25 7.34
N MET A 477 21.40 11.64 7.30
CA MET A 477 22.68 12.30 7.08
C MET A 477 22.75 12.89 5.67
N ALA A 478 22.30 12.17 4.64
CA ALA A 478 22.19 12.67 3.28
C ALA A 478 21.25 13.89 3.20
N PHE A 479 20.09 13.82 3.86
CA PHE A 479 19.14 14.93 3.91
C PHE A 479 19.71 16.17 4.63
N ALA A 480 20.37 15.99 5.78
CA ALA A 480 21.01 17.10 6.51
C ALA A 480 22.17 17.72 5.71
N ASN A 481 22.98 16.90 5.03
CA ASN A 481 24.06 17.38 4.17
C ASN A 481 23.58 18.17 2.96
N ALA A 482 22.43 17.82 2.38
CA ALA A 482 21.86 18.53 1.24
C ALA A 482 21.33 19.93 1.57
N LEU A 483 21.24 20.33 2.86
CA LEU A 483 20.55 21.54 3.31
C LEU A 483 21.34 22.49 4.23
N ARG A 484 22.57 22.13 4.67
CA ARG A 484 23.32 22.81 5.77
C ARG A 484 24.17 24.04 5.42
#